data_AF-A0A8J3BHV5-F1
#
_entry.id   AF-A0A8J3BHV5-F1
#
_cell.length_a   1.000
_cell.length_b   1.000
_cell.length_c   1.000
_cell.angle_alpha   90.00
_cell.angle_beta   90.00
_cell.angle_gamma   90.00
#
_symmetry.space_group_name_H-M   'P 1'
#
loop_
_entity.id
_entity.type
_entity.pdbx_description
1 polymer ?
#
loop_
_entity_poly.entity_id
_entity_poly.type
_entity_poly.pdbx_seq_one_letter_code
_entity_poly.pdbx_strand_id
1 'polypeptide(L)'
;MAEQLDRGIELWVAKGTAWRFEHARPPGPCTLVELASQALDMVRTPVKTYWLDRVDNLDPSDVADITAQMPGMSEVASTFFQRVVEANRRRVLDDC
;
A
#
# COMPACT_ATOMS: atom_id res chain seq x y z
N MET A 1 15.88 16.71 -2.45
CA MET A 1 14.77 16.56 -3.41
C MET A 1 14.05 15.23 -3.23
N ALA A 2 14.76 14.09 -3.22
CA ALA A 2 14.18 12.76 -2.89
C ALA A 2 13.49 12.73 -1.51
N GLU A 3 14.15 13.23 -0.46
CA GLU A 3 13.59 13.27 0.91
C GLU A 3 12.29 14.09 1.05
N GLN A 4 12.14 15.16 0.25
CA GLN A 4 10.94 15.99 0.24
C GLN A 4 9.78 15.31 -0.50
N LEU A 5 10.10 14.52 -1.54
CA LEU A 5 9.14 13.64 -2.21
C LEU A 5 8.69 12.53 -1.26
N ASP A 6 9.61 11.84 -0.58
CA ASP A 6 9.29 10.76 0.35
C ASP A 6 8.36 11.26 1.48
N ARG A 7 8.66 12.42 2.09
CA ARG A 7 7.77 13.04 3.08
C ARG A 7 6.41 13.42 2.51
N GLY A 8 6.37 13.95 1.29
CA GLY A 8 5.12 14.28 0.61
C GLY A 8 4.26 13.04 0.36
N ILE A 9 4.89 11.93 0.01
CA ILE A 9 4.25 10.64 -0.22
C ILE A 9 3.70 10.06 1.08
N GLU A 10 4.45 10.10 2.18
CA GLU A 10 3.98 9.66 3.50
C GLU A 10 2.69 10.40 3.92
N LEU A 11 2.68 11.72 3.76
CA LEU A 11 1.49 12.54 4.02
C LEU A 11 0.33 12.25 3.06
N TRP A 12 0.64 11.88 1.82
CA TRP A 12 -0.35 11.55 0.80
C TRP A 12 -1.00 10.19 1.08
N VAL A 13 -0.19 9.13 1.33
CA VAL A 13 -0.70 7.78 1.59
C VAL A 13 -1.48 7.71 2.90
N ALA A 14 -1.14 8.54 3.89
CA ALA A 14 -1.90 8.64 5.14
C ALA A 14 -3.35 9.10 4.92
N LYS A 15 -3.62 9.84 3.83
CA LYS A 15 -4.97 10.31 3.45
C LYS A 15 -5.69 9.36 2.48
N GLY A 16 -5.02 8.29 2.05
CA GLY A 16 -5.55 7.30 1.12
C GLY A 16 -6.71 6.52 1.74
N THR A 17 -7.92 7.02 1.53
CA THR A 17 -9.15 6.45 2.10
C THR A 17 -9.86 5.58 1.07
N ALA A 18 -10.38 4.46 1.53
CA ALA A 18 -11.01 3.44 0.72
C ALA A 18 -12.55 3.58 0.85
N TRP A 19 -13.10 4.62 0.22
CA TRP A 19 -14.52 4.98 0.29
C TRP A 19 -15.49 3.88 -0.15
N ARG A 20 -15.00 2.90 -0.94
CA ARG A 20 -15.80 1.77 -1.44
C ARG A 20 -15.92 0.62 -0.43
N PHE A 21 -15.23 0.67 0.70
CA PHE A 21 -15.32 -0.33 1.76
C PHE A 21 -16.24 0.15 2.89
N GLU A 22 -17.45 0.54 2.50
CA GLU A 22 -18.53 1.03 3.36
C GLU A 22 -18.97 0.04 4.47
N HIS A 23 -18.49 -1.21 4.40
CA HIS A 23 -18.76 -2.27 5.37
C HIS A 23 -17.70 -2.38 6.49
N ALA A 24 -16.73 -1.46 6.56
CA ALA A 24 -15.74 -1.43 7.64
C ALA A 24 -16.41 -1.28 9.02
N ARG A 25 -15.77 -1.82 10.07
CA ARG A 25 -16.21 -1.64 11.47
C ARG A 25 -15.12 -0.90 12.27
N PRO A 26 -15.39 0.30 12.81
CA PRO A 26 -16.67 1.03 12.79
C PRO A 26 -17.03 1.59 11.39
N PRO A 27 -18.31 1.92 11.14
CA PRO A 27 -18.76 2.46 9.86
C PRO A 27 -18.08 3.80 9.56
N GLY A 28 -17.45 3.91 8.39
CA GLY A 28 -16.79 5.13 7.93
C GLY A 28 -15.67 4.84 6.93
N PRO A 29 -15.10 5.89 6.29
CA PRO A 29 -13.94 5.72 5.44
C PRO A 29 -12.74 5.25 6.28
N CYS A 30 -12.27 4.04 6.00
CA CYS A 30 -10.99 3.54 6.50
C CYS A 30 -9.90 3.69 5.42
N THR A 31 -8.64 3.70 5.83
CA THR A 31 -7.52 3.56 4.91
C THR A 31 -7.39 2.11 4.44
N LEU A 32 -6.73 1.89 3.30
CA LEU A 32 -6.47 0.53 2.81
C LEU A 32 -5.64 -0.31 3.81
N VAL A 33 -4.75 0.33 4.58
CA VAL A 33 -3.94 -0.35 5.61
C VAL A 33 -4.80 -0.75 6.80
N GLU A 34 -5.67 0.15 7.28
CA GLU A 34 -6.63 -0.18 8.35
C GLU A 34 -7.55 -1.33 7.96
N LEU A 35 -8.01 -1.34 6.70
CA LEU A 35 -8.82 -2.44 6.19
C LEU A 35 -8.02 -3.76 6.12
N ALA A 36 -6.77 -3.71 5.68
CA ALA A 36 -5.90 -4.88 5.65
C ALA A 36 -5.67 -5.45 7.06
N SER A 37 -5.38 -4.59 8.03
CA SER A 37 -5.23 -4.95 9.44
C SER A 37 -6.49 -5.65 9.98
N GLN A 38 -7.67 -5.05 9.76
CA GLN A 38 -8.96 -5.65 10.13
C GLN A 38 -9.17 -7.02 9.48
N ALA A 39 -8.87 -7.17 8.19
CA ALA A 39 -9.01 -8.44 7.48
C ALA A 39 -8.05 -9.52 8.01
N LEU A 40 -6.82 -9.14 8.37
CA LEU A 40 -5.83 -10.04 8.94
C LEU A 40 -6.18 -10.49 10.35
N ASP A 41 -6.88 -9.67 11.12
CA ASP A 41 -7.40 -10.03 12.44
C ASP A 41 -8.60 -10.99 12.37
N MET A 42 -9.31 -11.05 11.24
CA MET A 42 -10.43 -11.96 11.03
C MET A 42 -10.02 -13.38 10.64
N VAL A 43 -8.77 -13.59 10.21
CA VAL A 43 -8.28 -14.87 9.71
C VAL A 43 -7.44 -15.60 10.75
N ARG A 44 -7.21 -16.90 10.53
CA ARG A 44 -6.33 -17.71 11.38
C ARG A 44 -4.87 -17.32 11.16
N THR A 45 -4.03 -17.50 12.19
CA THR A 45 -2.59 -17.17 12.15
C THR A 45 -1.86 -17.67 10.89
N PRO A 46 -2.04 -18.92 10.40
CA PRO A 46 -1.33 -19.35 9.20
C PRO A 46 -1.68 -18.55 7.94
N VAL A 47 -2.92 -18.08 7.84
CA VAL A 47 -3.39 -17.24 6.72
C VAL A 47 -2.84 -15.83 6.86
N LYS A 48 -2.80 -15.29 8.08
CA LYS A 48 -2.18 -13.99 8.37
C LYS A 48 -0.69 -13.99 8.00
N THR A 49 0.07 -14.98 8.48
CA THR A 49 1.49 -15.15 8.15
C THR A 49 1.71 -15.28 6.65
N TYR A 50 0.92 -16.11 5.95
CA TYR A 50 1.03 -16.25 4.50
C TYR A 50 0.92 -14.91 3.76
N TRP A 51 -0.04 -14.06 4.13
CA TRP A 51 -0.21 -12.77 3.46
C TRP A 51 0.87 -11.76 3.82
N LEU A 52 1.29 -11.70 5.08
CA LEU A 52 2.38 -10.82 5.50
C LEU A 52 3.71 -11.20 4.84
N ASP A 53 4.02 -12.49 4.76
CA ASP A 53 5.21 -12.99 4.03
C ASP A 53 5.16 -12.59 2.56
N ARG A 54 3.97 -12.63 1.93
CA ARG A 54 3.80 -12.20 0.52
C ARG A 54 4.04 -10.71 0.34
N VAL A 55 3.58 -9.88 1.27
CA VAL A 55 3.82 -8.42 1.24
C VAL A 55 5.30 -8.12 1.49
N ASP A 56 5.94 -8.84 2.41
CA ASP A 56 7.36 -8.69 2.69
C ASP A 56 8.22 -9.13 1.48
N ASN A 57 7.82 -10.17 0.76
CA ASN A 57 8.55 -10.65 -0.42
C ASN A 57 8.18 -9.94 -1.73
N LEU A 58 7.45 -8.82 -1.69
CA LEU A 58 7.24 -8.00 -2.89
C LEU A 58 8.57 -7.38 -3.35
N ASP A 59 9.00 -7.72 -4.57
CA ASP A 59 10.19 -7.14 -5.16
C ASP A 59 9.88 -5.74 -5.74
N PRO A 60 10.60 -4.68 -5.36
CA PRO A 60 10.47 -3.37 -5.98
C PRO A 60 10.60 -3.40 -7.51
N SER A 61 11.34 -4.36 -8.09
CA SER A 61 11.45 -4.51 -9.54
C SER A 61 10.13 -4.89 -10.20
N ASP A 62 9.27 -5.68 -9.55
CA ASP A 62 7.97 -6.06 -10.10
C ASP A 62 7.10 -4.82 -10.35
N VAL A 63 7.16 -3.85 -9.43
CA VAL A 63 6.43 -2.59 -9.54
C VAL A 63 6.99 -1.73 -10.67
N ALA A 64 8.31 -1.68 -10.80
CA ALA A 64 8.98 -0.96 -11.89
C ALA A 64 8.57 -1.56 -13.26
N ASP A 65 8.62 -2.88 -13.40
CA ASP A 65 8.25 -3.62 -14.61
C ASP A 65 6.78 -3.39 -15.00
N ILE A 66 5.87 -3.34 -14.02
CA ILE A 66 4.46 -3.00 -14.27
C ILE A 66 4.34 -1.59 -14.84
N THR A 67 5.01 -0.61 -14.23
CA THR A 67 4.93 0.79 -14.70
C THR A 67 5.59 1.00 -16.07
N ALA A 68 6.66 0.26 -16.37
CA ALA A 68 7.35 0.31 -17.66
C ALA A 68 6.47 -0.20 -18.82
N GLN A 69 5.52 -1.09 -18.52
CA GLN A 69 4.58 -1.63 -19.50
C GLN A 69 3.35 -0.73 -19.76
N MET A 70 3.21 0.41 -19.06
CA MET A 70 2.06 1.31 -19.21
C MET A 70 2.31 2.36 -20.31
N PRO A 71 1.62 2.29 -21.46
CA PRO A 71 1.82 3.26 -22.53
C PRO A 71 1.41 4.67 -22.09
N GLY A 72 2.27 5.66 -22.33
CA GLY A 72 2.00 7.05 -21.99
C GLY A 72 2.19 7.41 -20.51
N MET A 73 2.67 6.49 -19.67
CA MET A 73 3.07 6.82 -18.30
C MET A 73 4.36 7.64 -18.31
N SER A 74 4.35 8.79 -17.64
CA SER A 74 5.55 9.61 -17.46
C SER A 74 6.48 8.99 -16.42
N GLU A 75 7.78 9.29 -16.52
CA GLU A 75 8.77 8.87 -15.51
C GLU A 75 8.40 9.36 -14.10
N VAL A 76 7.86 10.58 -14.00
CA VAL A 76 7.39 11.15 -12.72
C VAL A 76 6.23 10.36 -12.14
N ALA A 77 5.25 9.97 -12.97
CA ALA A 77 4.13 9.16 -12.53
C ALA A 77 4.56 7.74 -12.13
N SER A 78 5.47 7.12 -12.88
CA SER A 78 6.07 5.82 -12.54
C SER A 78 6.81 5.89 -11.21
N THR A 79 7.69 6.88 -11.03
CA THR A 79 8.42 7.11 -9.78
C THR A 79 7.48 7.31 -8.60
N PHE A 80 6.45 8.14 -8.76
CA PHE A 80 5.44 8.36 -7.73
C PHE A 80 4.71 7.07 -7.37
N PHE A 81 4.29 6.28 -8.36
CA PHE A 81 3.60 5.01 -8.15
C PHE A 81 4.45 4.01 -7.37
N GLN A 82 5.71 3.82 -7.78
CA GLN A 82 6.65 2.92 -7.09
C GLN A 82 6.83 3.32 -5.61
N ARG A 83 6.97 4.61 -5.35
CA ARG A 83 7.12 5.15 -3.99
C ARG A 83 5.86 5.00 -3.14
N VAL A 84 4.68 5.16 -3.75
CA VAL A 84 3.38 4.93 -3.08
C VAL A 84 3.21 3.45 -2.71
N VAL A 85 3.60 2.53 -3.59
CA VAL A 85 3.54 1.09 -3.31
C VAL A 85 4.48 0.74 -2.16
N GLU A 86 5.73 1.21 -2.20
CA GLU A 86 6.70 0.96 -1.15
C GLU A 86 6.27 1.56 0.20
N ALA A 87 5.73 2.78 0.20
CA ALA A 87 5.23 3.40 1.43
C ALA A 87 4.06 2.62 2.04
N ASN A 88 3.13 2.10 1.23
CA ASN A 88 2.04 1.28 1.75
C ASN A 88 2.49 -0.14 2.15
N ARG A 89 3.48 -0.72 1.45
CA ARG A 89 4.10 -2.00 1.84
C ARG A 89 4.66 -1.90 3.26
N ARG A 90 5.47 -0.88 3.54
CA ARG A 90 6.01 -0.62 4.89
C ARG A 90 4.91 -0.48 5.93
N ARG A 91 3.90 0.35 5.66
CA ARG A 91 2.77 0.55 6.58
C ARG A 91 2.00 -0.74 6.88
N VAL A 92 1.77 -1.59 5.89
CA VAL A 92 1.14 -2.90 6.13
C VAL A 92 2.00 -3.77 7.02
N LEU A 93 3.33 -3.82 6.80
CA LEU A 93 4.24 -4.61 7.64
C LEU A 93 4.40 -4.06 9.06
N ASP A 94 4.30 -2.75 9.24
CA ASP A 94 4.42 -2.09 10.54
C ASP A 94 3.11 -2.16 11.36
N ASP A 95 1.94 -2.03 10.70
CA ASP A 95 0.64 -1.85 11.37
C ASP A 95 -0.24 -3.14 11.42
N CYS A 96 0.16 -4.25 10.78
CA CYS A 96 -0.67 -5.47 10.67
C CYS A 96 -0.13 -6.69 11.40
#